data_AF-A0A7S2YRL9-F1
#
_entry.id   AF-A0A7S2YRL9-F1
#
_cell.length_a   1.000
_cell.length_b   1.000
_cell.length_c   1.000
_cell.angle_alpha   90.00
_cell.angle_beta   90.00
_cell.angle_gamma   90.00
#
_symmetry.space_group_name_H-M   'P 1'
#
loop_
_entity.id
_entity.type
_entity.pdbx_description
1 polymer ?
#
loop_
_entity_poly.entity_id
_entity_poly.type
_entity_poly.pdbx_seq_one_letter_code
_entity_poly.pdbx_strand_id
1 'polypeptide(L)'
;TSPTLKAEAQRVRVPRGLYLHGSVGIGKSMLMDFFYDHANVAQKQRFHFHAFMAHVHERLHKLKQEQLQTQGRNFTIDTNPQHNPIRNVARRLASETSLLCLDEFQVTDVADAMILLQLFETLWEMGTVV
;
A
#
# COMPACT_ATOMS: atom_id res chain seq x y z
N THR A 1 14.06 -45.17 13.96
CA THR A 1 12.73 -44.52 13.90
C THR A 1 12.91 -43.05 14.23
N SER A 2 13.14 -42.23 13.20
CA SER A 2 13.47 -40.81 13.31
C SER A 2 12.23 -39.98 13.68
N PRO A 3 12.31 -39.03 14.63
CA PRO A 3 11.23 -38.10 14.89
C PRO A 3 11.34 -36.92 13.92
N THR A 4 10.36 -36.78 13.04
CA THR A 4 10.20 -35.62 12.16
C THR A 4 9.71 -34.44 13.00
N LEU A 5 10.61 -33.55 13.40
CA LEU A 5 10.27 -32.24 13.94
C LEU A 5 9.63 -31.41 12.82
N LYS A 6 8.30 -31.36 12.80
CA LYS A 6 7.54 -30.35 12.05
C LYS A 6 7.80 -29.01 12.72
N ALA A 7 8.66 -28.19 12.11
CA ALA A 7 8.74 -26.77 12.42
C ALA A 7 7.40 -26.14 11.99
N GLU A 8 6.48 -25.98 12.93
CA GLU A 8 5.31 -25.14 12.73
C GLU A 8 5.82 -23.71 12.52
N ALA A 9 5.76 -23.24 11.27
CA ALA A 9 6.05 -21.85 10.95
C ALA A 9 5.09 -20.97 11.76
N GLN A 10 5.61 -20.36 12.83
CA GLN A 10 4.88 -19.45 13.68
C GLN A 10 4.38 -18.31 12.79
N ARG A 11 3.08 -18.32 12.45
CA ARG A 11 2.47 -17.29 11.62
C ARG A 11 2.64 -15.96 12.35
N VAL A 12 3.55 -15.11 11.85
CA VAL A 12 3.74 -13.76 12.34
C VAL A 12 2.39 -13.06 12.24
N ARG A 13 1.80 -12.70 13.39
CA ARG A 13 0.51 -12.01 13.41
C ARG A 13 0.74 -10.57 13.00
N VAL A 14 0.31 -10.20 11.80
CA VAL A 14 0.30 -8.81 11.35
C VAL A 14 -0.77 -8.05 12.16
N PRO A 15 -0.43 -6.93 12.83
CA PRO A 15 -1.41 -6.12 13.54
C PRO A 15 -2.46 -5.53 12.60
N ARG A 16 -3.64 -5.22 13.13
CA ARG A 16 -4.66 -4.46 12.38
C ARG A 16 -4.27 -2.98 12.33
N GLY A 17 -4.65 -2.33 11.23
CA GLY A 17 -4.55 -0.88 11.07
C GLY A 17 -5.48 -0.08 11.99
N LEU A 18 -5.35 1.25 11.93
CA LEU A 18 -6.14 2.19 12.71
C LEU A 18 -6.68 3.30 11.80
N TYR A 19 -7.99 3.55 11.87
CA TYR A 19 -8.63 4.67 11.16
C TYR A 19 -9.11 5.72 12.15
N LEU A 20 -8.52 6.91 12.10
CA LEU A 20 -8.88 8.05 12.94
C LEU A 20 -9.91 8.93 12.24
N HIS A 21 -11.08 9.13 12.85
CA HIS A 21 -12.15 9.95 12.27
C HIS A 21 -12.75 10.93 13.30
N GLY A 22 -13.28 12.05 12.81
CA GLY A 22 -13.97 13.05 13.61
C GLY A 22 -13.80 14.47 13.06
N SER A 23 -14.43 15.45 13.70
CA SER A 23 -14.48 16.86 13.27
C SER A 23 -13.10 17.52 13.12
N VAL A 24 -13.06 18.67 12.44
CA VAL A 24 -11.84 19.50 12.34
C VAL A 24 -11.44 20.01 13.72
N GLY A 25 -10.14 20.07 14.02
CA GLY A 25 -9.62 20.65 15.26
C GLY A 25 -9.59 19.72 16.48
N ILE A 26 -9.98 18.44 16.37
CA ILE A 26 -9.98 17.50 17.51
C ILE A 26 -8.62 16.82 17.79
N GLY A 27 -7.55 17.21 17.09
CA GLY A 27 -6.20 16.66 17.31
C GLY A 27 -5.90 15.34 16.59
N LYS A 28 -6.63 14.97 15.52
CA LYS A 28 -6.35 13.73 14.74
C LYS A 28 -4.91 13.68 14.22
N SER A 29 -4.45 14.76 13.58
CA SER A 29 -3.10 14.84 13.04
C SER A 29 -2.04 14.80 14.14
N MET A 30 -2.28 15.45 15.28
CA MET A 30 -1.42 15.35 16.47
C MET A 30 -1.30 13.89 16.95
N LEU A 31 -2.41 13.16 17.07
CA LEU A 31 -2.38 11.75 17.46
C LEU A 31 -1.63 10.88 16.43
N MET A 32 -1.78 11.20 15.15
CA MET A 32 -1.05 10.55 14.06
C MET A 32 0.46 10.84 14.14
N ASP A 33 0.86 12.08 14.46
CA ASP A 33 2.26 12.46 14.72
C ASP A 33 2.85 11.60 15.84
N PHE A 34 2.17 11.57 16.99
CA PHE A 34 2.61 10.80 18.15
C PHE A 34 2.75 9.31 17.84
N PHE A 35 1.77 8.73 17.15
CA PHE A 35 1.83 7.33 16.73
C PHE A 35 3.00 7.08 15.79
N TYR A 36 3.16 7.90 14.75
CA TYR A 36 4.22 7.74 13.77
C TYR A 36 5.60 7.82 14.43
N ASP A 37 5.83 8.79 15.31
CA ASP A 37 7.13 9.00 15.95
C ASP A 37 7.52 7.85 16.87
N HIS A 38 6.56 7.28 17.61
CA HIS A 38 6.80 6.23 18.60
C HIS A 38 6.64 4.81 18.06
N ALA A 39 6.14 4.64 16.83
CA ALA A 39 6.05 3.33 16.19
C ALA A 39 7.45 2.74 15.97
N ASN A 40 7.72 1.61 16.64
CA ASN A 40 8.97 0.86 16.50
C ASN A 40 8.98 0.00 15.21
N VAL A 41 8.88 0.68 14.07
CA VAL A 41 8.91 0.09 12.72
C VAL A 41 9.96 0.84 11.91
N ALA A 42 10.94 0.11 11.38
CA ALA A 42 12.05 0.71 10.62
C ALA A 42 11.59 1.29 9.28
N GLN A 43 10.73 0.56 8.57
CA GLN A 43 10.17 0.96 7.28
C GLN A 43 8.78 1.56 7.50
N LYS A 44 8.73 2.83 7.91
CA LYS A 44 7.49 3.59 8.03
C LYS A 44 7.51 4.79 7.10
N GLN A 45 6.39 5.07 6.46
CA GLN A 45 6.21 6.26 5.62
C GLN A 45 4.93 6.97 6.01
N ARG A 46 4.94 8.29 5.89
CA ARG A 46 3.77 9.13 6.11
C ARG A 46 3.53 10.04 4.92
N PHE A 47 2.28 10.14 4.51
CA PHE A 47 1.87 11.02 3.42
C PHE A 47 0.55 11.73 3.74
N HIS A 48 0.41 12.96 3.26
CA HIS A 48 -0.92 13.50 2.96
C HIS A 48 -1.50 12.71 1.78
N PHE A 49 -2.79 12.39 1.85
CA PHE A 49 -3.44 11.52 0.86
C PHE A 49 -3.23 11.96 -0.60
N HIS A 50 -3.35 13.26 -0.90
CA HIS A 50 -3.15 13.79 -2.25
C HIS A 50 -1.72 13.56 -2.77
N ALA A 51 -0.72 13.74 -1.91
CA ALA A 51 0.67 13.49 -2.26
C ALA A 51 0.93 11.98 -2.46
N PHE A 52 0.30 11.13 -1.66
CA PHE A 52 0.34 9.69 -1.83
C PHE A 52 -0.23 9.25 -3.18
N MET A 53 -1.40 9.77 -3.55
CA MET A 53 -2.01 9.44 -4.85
C MET A 53 -1.16 9.92 -6.02
N ALA A 54 -0.61 11.14 -5.96
CA ALA A 54 0.31 11.63 -6.99
C ALA A 54 1.54 10.70 -7.15
N HIS A 55 2.13 10.25 -6.03
CA HIS A 55 3.25 9.32 -6.03
C HIS A 55 2.87 7.94 -6.61
N VAL A 56 1.69 7.41 -6.31
CA VAL A 56 1.18 6.15 -6.89
C VAL A 56 0.96 6.30 -8.41
N HIS A 57 0.33 7.39 -8.84
CA HIS A 57 0.09 7.67 -10.26
C HIS A 57 1.39 7.81 -11.05
N GLU A 58 2.40 8.47 -10.49
CA GLU A 58 3.72 8.59 -11.12
C GLU A 58 4.37 7.20 -11.33
N ARG A 59 4.33 6.34 -10.32
CA ARG A 59 4.86 4.96 -10.42
C ARG A 59 4.11 4.13 -11.45
N LEU A 60 2.77 4.24 -11.49
CA LEU A 60 1.94 3.58 -12.50
C LEU A 60 2.29 4.05 -13.91
N HIS A 61 2.48 5.36 -14.09
CA HIS A 61 2.82 5.93 -15.38
C HIS A 61 4.19 5.46 -15.87
N LYS A 62 5.21 5.43 -15.00
CA LYS A 62 6.55 4.90 -15.34
C LYS A 62 6.48 3.43 -15.78
N LEU A 63 5.79 2.59 -15.01
CA LEU A 63 5.60 1.18 -15.37
C LEU A 63 4.91 1.01 -16.72
N LYS A 64 3.88 1.82 -16.99
CA LYS A 64 3.18 1.79 -18.27
C LYS A 64 4.09 2.18 -19.43
N GLN A 65 4.93 3.20 -19.25
CA GLN A 65 5.91 3.60 -20.27
C GLN A 65 6.94 2.51 -20.54
N GLU A 66 7.48 1.87 -19.51
CA GLU A 66 8.43 0.75 -19.62
C GLU A 66 7.80 -0.43 -20.39
N GLN A 67 6.56 -0.78 -20.07
CA GLN A 67 5.82 -1.85 -20.76
C GLN A 67 5.56 -1.54 -22.24
N LEU A 68 5.20 -0.29 -22.56
CA LEU A 68 4.99 0.14 -23.95
C LEU A 68 6.27 0.09 -24.79
N GLN A 69 7.42 0.42 -24.20
CA GLN A 69 8.72 0.35 -24.87
C GLN A 69 9.18 -1.09 -25.13
N THR A 70 8.83 -2.01 -24.22
CA THR A 70 9.29 -3.41 -24.28
C THR A 70 8.38 -4.32 -25.10
N GLN A 71 7.07 -4.06 -25.14
CA GLN A 71 6.09 -4.95 -25.78
C GLN A 71 5.41 -4.36 -27.02
N GLY A 72 5.69 -3.09 -27.37
CA GLY A 72 5.02 -2.40 -28.47
C GLY A 72 3.54 -2.10 -28.19
N ARG A 73 2.86 -1.41 -29.11
CA ARG A 73 1.50 -0.81 -28.96
C ARG A 73 0.35 -1.77 -28.61
N ASN A 74 0.59 -3.07 -28.45
CA ASN A 74 -0.43 -4.07 -28.12
C ASN A 74 -0.71 -4.09 -26.62
N PHE A 75 -1.14 -2.96 -26.07
CA PHE A 75 -1.77 -2.91 -24.75
C PHE A 75 -3.26 -3.18 -24.91
N THR A 76 -3.62 -4.45 -25.09
CA THR A 76 -4.97 -4.88 -24.67
C THR A 76 -5.02 -4.72 -23.16
N ILE A 77 -6.13 -4.20 -22.63
CA ILE A 77 -6.42 -4.24 -21.19
C ILE A 77 -6.41 -5.72 -20.81
N ASP A 78 -5.27 -6.22 -20.36
CA ASP A 78 -5.11 -7.63 -20.03
C ASP A 78 -5.81 -7.83 -18.70
N THR A 79 -6.97 -8.48 -18.75
CA THR A 79 -7.77 -8.87 -17.58
C THR A 79 -7.08 -9.93 -16.74
N ASN A 80 -5.89 -10.40 -17.15
CA ASN A 80 -5.11 -11.35 -16.38
C ASN A 80 -4.56 -10.69 -15.10
N PRO A 81 -4.91 -11.19 -13.89
CA PRO A 81 -4.48 -10.61 -12.61
C PRO A 81 -2.96 -10.51 -12.43
N GLN A 82 -2.20 -11.28 -13.21
CA GLN A 82 -0.73 -11.32 -13.16
C GLN A 82 -0.06 -10.08 -13.80
N HIS A 83 -0.76 -9.37 -14.69
CA HIS A 83 -0.24 -8.16 -15.35
C HIS A 83 -0.79 -6.86 -14.78
N ASN A 84 -1.49 -6.90 -13.65
CA ASN A 84 -2.08 -5.70 -13.06
C ASN A 84 -0.98 -4.71 -12.59
N PRO A 85 -0.87 -3.52 -13.20
CA PRO A 85 0.17 -2.55 -12.86
C PRO A 85 0.02 -2.01 -11.43
N ILE A 86 -1.20 -1.90 -10.91
CA ILE A 86 -1.48 -1.44 -9.53
C ILE A 86 -0.92 -2.44 -8.53
N ARG A 87 -1.14 -3.75 -8.73
CA ARG A 87 -0.55 -4.79 -7.87
C ARG A 87 0.98 -4.74 -7.88
N ASN A 88 1.59 -4.47 -9.03
CA ASN A 88 3.05 -4.34 -9.13
C ASN A 88 3.57 -3.11 -8.38
N VAL A 89 2.89 -1.95 -8.48
CA VAL A 89 3.23 -0.77 -7.68
C VAL A 89 3.05 -1.05 -6.18
N ALA A 90 1.95 -1.68 -5.77
CA ALA A 90 1.70 -2.03 -4.38
C ALA A 90 2.77 -2.96 -3.81
N ARG A 91 3.20 -3.99 -4.55
CA ARG A 91 4.30 -4.88 -4.12
C ARG A 91 5.62 -4.12 -3.92
N ARG A 92 5.94 -3.18 -4.81
CA ARG A 92 7.12 -2.32 -4.66
C ARG A 92 6.99 -1.43 -3.41
N LEU A 93 5.84 -0.79 -3.22
CA LEU A 93 5.56 0.02 -2.03
C LEU A 93 5.66 -0.81 -0.73
N ALA A 94 5.10 -2.03 -0.70
CA ALA A 94 5.17 -2.91 0.45
C ALA A 94 6.61 -3.34 0.80
N SER A 95 7.49 -3.46 -0.20
CA SER A 95 8.91 -3.78 0.03
C SER A 95 9.70 -2.60 0.64
N GLU A 96 9.19 -1.38 0.45
CA GLU A 96 9.79 -0.14 0.96
C GLU A 96 9.15 0.30 2.30
N THR A 97 7.90 -0.11 2.55
CA THR A 97 7.06 0.39 3.64
C THR A 97 6.30 -0.74 4.31
N SER A 98 6.59 -1.01 5.58
CA SER A 98 5.83 -1.94 6.43
C SER A 98 4.71 -1.24 7.20
N LEU A 99 4.83 0.06 7.45
CA LEU A 99 3.81 0.90 8.08
C LEU A 99 3.53 2.16 7.24
N LEU A 100 2.33 2.26 6.67
CA LEU A 100 1.91 3.39 5.85
C LEU A 100 0.92 4.26 6.65
N CYS A 101 1.32 5.48 6.94
CA CYS A 101 0.50 6.45 7.65
C CYS A 101 -0.09 7.47 6.66
N LEU A 102 -1.41 7.49 6.51
CA LEU A 102 -2.08 8.46 5.63
C LEU A 102 -2.80 9.52 6.46
N ASP A 103 -2.45 10.78 6.22
CA ASP A 103 -3.14 11.95 6.80
C ASP A 103 -4.11 12.55 5.76
N GLU A 104 -5.13 13.23 6.26
CA GLU A 104 -6.15 13.91 5.44
C GLU A 104 -6.74 13.01 4.33
N PHE A 105 -7.10 11.77 4.71
CA PHE A 105 -7.66 10.79 3.77
C PHE A 105 -9.02 11.25 3.23
N GLN A 106 -9.03 11.73 1.99
CA GLN A 106 -10.25 12.16 1.30
C GLN A 106 -10.20 11.72 -0.16
N VAL A 107 -11.05 10.77 -0.52
CA VAL A 107 -11.22 10.32 -1.90
C VAL A 107 -12.32 11.15 -2.55
N THR A 108 -11.98 11.89 -3.61
CA THR A 108 -12.92 12.73 -4.35
C THR A 108 -13.29 12.16 -5.71
N ASP A 109 -12.45 11.30 -6.29
CA ASP A 109 -12.63 10.74 -7.63
C ASP A 109 -12.83 9.21 -7.61
N VAL A 110 -13.71 8.72 -8.49
CA VAL A 110 -14.06 7.29 -8.58
C VAL A 110 -12.88 6.45 -9.10
N ALA A 111 -12.05 7.00 -10.00
CA ALA A 111 -10.88 6.30 -10.51
C ALA A 111 -9.82 6.12 -9.41
N ASP A 112 -9.61 7.13 -8.57
CA ASP A 112 -8.72 7.02 -7.41
C ASP A 112 -9.23 5.96 -6.42
N ALA A 113 -10.54 5.89 -6.20
CA ALA A 113 -11.16 4.85 -5.38
C ALA A 113 -10.89 3.44 -5.94
N MET A 114 -10.99 3.26 -7.26
CA MET A 114 -10.70 1.98 -7.91
C MET A 114 -9.23 1.56 -7.76
N ILE A 115 -8.30 2.52 -7.83
CA ILE A 115 -6.87 2.25 -7.62
C ILE A 115 -6.61 1.86 -6.16
N LEU A 116 -7.14 2.63 -5.21
CA LEU A 116 -6.93 2.39 -3.78
C LEU A 116 -7.42 1.03 -3.32
N LEU A 117 -8.58 0.58 -3.82
CA LEU A 117 -9.13 -0.73 -3.48
C LEU A 117 -8.09 -1.83 -3.75
N GLN A 118 -7.57 -1.88 -4.98
CA GLN A 118 -6.60 -2.90 -5.39
C GLN A 118 -5.23 -2.70 -4.75
N LEU A 119 -4.84 -1.45 -4.50
CA LEU A 119 -3.58 -1.10 -3.86
C LEU A 119 -3.55 -1.60 -2.42
N PHE A 120 -4.57 -1.26 -1.61
CA PHE A 120 -4.65 -1.65 -0.21
C PHE A 120 -4.84 -3.16 -0.04
N GLU A 121 -5.66 -3.81 -0.87
CA GLU A 121 -5.75 -5.28 -0.89
C GLU A 121 -4.36 -5.92 -1.00
N THR A 122 -3.55 -5.45 -1.95
CA THR A 122 -2.20 -5.99 -2.17
C THR A 122 -1.24 -5.62 -1.04
N LEU A 123 -1.34 -4.41 -0.48
CA LEU A 123 -0.52 -3.99 0.67
C LEU A 123 -0.80 -4.88 1.89
N TRP A 124 -2.06 -5.19 2.18
CA TRP A 124 -2.44 -6.07 3.28
C TRP A 124 -2.06 -7.52 3.04
N GLU A 125 -2.19 -8.04 1.80
CA GLU A 125 -1.67 -9.36 1.41
C GLU A 125 -0.16 -9.49 1.67
N MET A 126 0.58 -8.40 1.46
CA MET A 126 2.02 -8.30 1.71
C MET A 126 2.38 -8.06 3.19
N GLY A 127 1.40 -7.90 4.08
CA GLY A 127 1.61 -7.65 5.51
C GLY A 127 1.93 -6.20 5.86
N THR A 128 1.69 -5.24 4.97
CA THR A 128 1.80 -3.80 5.26
C THR A 128 0.65 -3.38 6.15
N VAL A 129 0.94 -2.65 7.22
CA VAL A 129 -0.08 -2.03 8.08
C VAL A 129 -0.37 -0.64 7.53
N VAL A 130 -1.65 -0.35 7.29
CA VAL A 130 -2.16 0.97 6.85
C VAL A 130 -3.05 1.53 7.95
#